data_AF-A0A164HD26-F1
#
_entry.id   AF-A0A164HD26-F1
#
_cell.length_a   1.000
_cell.length_b   1.000
_cell.length_c   1.000
_cell.angle_alpha   90.00
_cell.angle_beta   90.00
_cell.angle_gamma   90.00
#
_symmetry.space_group_name_H-M   'P 1'
#
loop_
_entity.id
_entity.type
_entity.pdbx_description
1 polymer ?
#
loop_
_entity_poly.entity_id
_entity_poly.type
_entity_poly.pdbx_seq_one_letter_code
_entity_poly.pdbx_strand_id
1 'polypeptide(L)' 'MSGNDWLTREELAARLKVPAKTLAAWAARKPRKGPRYAMVGRYARYRLADVIAWEDAQFDDAVDVAHAA' A
#
# COMPACT_ATOMS: atom_id res chain seq x y z
N MET A 1 19.94 -2.57 -6.73
CA MET A 1 18.78 -1.73 -7.08
C MET A 1 18.36 -1.02 -5.81
N SER A 2 18.49 0.31 -5.78
CA SER A 2 18.49 1.10 -4.55
C SER A 2 17.09 1.12 -3.91
N GLY A 3 16.94 0.62 -2.68
CA GLY A 3 15.67 0.63 -1.91
C GLY A 3 15.16 2.02 -1.48
N ASN A 4 15.52 3.06 -2.24
CA ASN A 4 15.16 4.46 -2.03
C ASN A 4 14.15 4.98 -3.07
N ASP A 5 13.58 4.09 -3.88
CA ASP A 5 12.63 4.49 -4.90
C ASP A 5 11.29 4.91 -4.27
N TRP A 6 10.83 6.10 -4.64
CA TRP A 6 9.54 6.65 -4.23
C TRP A 6 8.54 6.51 -5.38
N LEU A 7 7.38 5.95 -5.10
CA LEU A 7 6.31 5.74 -6.06
C LEU A 7 5.24 6.83 -5.91
N THR A 8 4.69 7.26 -7.04
CA THR A 8 3.42 7.99 -7.12
C THR A 8 2.24 7.07 -6.83
N ARG A 9 1.04 7.65 -6.71
CA ARG A 9 -0.19 6.86 -6.59
C ARG A 9 -0.46 6.08 -7.87
N GLU A 10 -0.16 6.65 -9.03
CA GLU A 10 -0.31 6.00 -10.34
C GLU A 10 0.63 4.81 -10.50
N GLU A 11 1.89 4.96 -10.11
CA GLU A 11 2.89 3.89 -10.18
C GLU A 11 2.53 2.73 -9.23
N LEU A 12 2.13 3.06 -8.00
CA LEU A 12 1.63 2.05 -7.05
C LEU A 12 0.37 1.35 -7.58
N ALA A 13 -0.55 2.09 -8.18
CA ALA A 13 -1.77 1.54 -8.76
C ALA A 13 -1.46 0.55 -9.90
N ALA A 14 -0.52 0.92 -10.77
CA ALA A 14 -0.05 0.07 -11.86
C ALA A 14 0.63 -1.20 -11.35
N ARG A 15 1.45 -1.09 -10.29
CA ARG A 15 2.09 -2.23 -9.62
C ARG A 15 1.06 -3.20 -9.04
N LEU A 16 0.11 -2.69 -8.25
CA LEU A 16 -0.91 -3.49 -7.58
C LEU A 16 -2.05 -3.93 -8.50
N LYS A 17 -2.05 -3.51 -9.78
CA LYS A 17 -3.11 -3.75 -10.76
C LYS A 17 -4.50 -3.31 -10.26
N VAL A 18 -4.55 -2.20 -9.53
CA VAL A 18 -5.81 -1.58 -9.05
C VAL A 18 -5.99 -0.19 -9.64
N PRO A 19 -7.22 0.34 -9.73
CA PRO A 19 -7.44 1.72 -10.11
C PRO A 19 -6.81 2.71 -9.10
N ALA A 20 -6.16 3.77 -9.57
CA ALA A 20 -5.56 4.80 -8.69
C ALA A 20 -6.57 5.46 -7.74
N LYS A 21 -7.84 5.59 -8.17
CA LYS A 21 -8.95 6.07 -7.32
C LYS A 21 -9.19 5.18 -6.10
N THR A 22 -8.92 3.87 -6.22
CA THR A 22 -9.06 2.90 -5.13
C THR A 22 -8.03 3.18 -4.03
N LEU A 23 -6.80 3.52 -4.40
CA LEU A 23 -5.77 3.89 -3.43
C LEU A 23 -6.11 5.18 -2.67
N ALA A 24 -6.72 6.17 -3.35
CA ALA A 24 -7.21 7.37 -2.68
C ALA A 24 -8.35 7.03 -1.69
N ALA A 25 -9.29 6.17 -2.09
CA ALA A 25 -10.36 5.71 -1.22
C ALA A 25 -9.81 4.94 0.00
N TRP A 26 -8.81 4.09 -0.19
CA TRP A 26 -8.16 3.35 0.91
C TRP A 26 -7.49 4.26 1.93
N ALA A 27 -6.80 5.31 1.46
CA ALA A 27 -6.19 6.31 2.33
C ALA A 27 -7.23 7.06 3.18
N ALA A 28 -8.46 7.22 2.69
CA ALA A 28 -9.55 7.90 3.38
C ALA A 28 -10.34 6.99 4.36
N ARG A 29 -10.18 5.66 4.29
CA ARG A 29 -10.87 4.72 5.21
C ARG A 29 -10.34 4.83 6.63
N LYS A 30 -11.20 4.49 7.61
CA LYS A 30 -10.86 4.32 9.02
C LYS A 30 -11.27 2.91 9.47
N PRO A 31 -10.32 2.03 9.88
CA PRO A 31 -8.87 2.22 9.87
C PRO A 31 -8.30 2.37 8.44
N ARG A 32 -7.15 3.04 8.33
CA ARG A 32 -6.49 3.31 7.05
C ARG A 32 -6.11 1.99 6.38
N LYS A 33 -6.53 1.79 5.14
CA LYS A 33 -6.14 0.63 4.32
C LYS A 33 -4.97 1.00 3.41
N GLY A 34 -4.09 0.04 3.13
CA GLY A 34 -3.03 0.16 2.15
C GLY A 34 -1.65 0.57 2.72
N PRO A 35 -0.63 0.63 1.84
CA PRO A 35 0.75 0.89 2.25
C PRO A 35 0.91 2.28 2.85
N ARG A 36 1.94 2.46 3.66
CA ARG A 36 2.27 3.77 4.26
C ARG A 36 2.66 4.75 3.14
N TYR A 37 2.27 6.00 3.32
CA TYR A 37 2.64 7.08 2.41
C TYR A 37 3.07 8.30 3.21
N ALA A 38 3.93 9.11 2.61
CA ALA A 38 4.26 10.44 3.08
C ALA A 38 3.57 11.48 2.20
N MET A 39 3.20 12.61 2.80
CA MET A 39 2.73 13.78 2.06
C MET A 39 3.94 14.65 1.72
N VAL A 40 4.19 14.83 0.42
CA VAL A 40 5.19 15.76 -0.11
C VAL A 40 4.44 16.90 -0.78
N GLY A 41 4.21 17.98 -0.01
CA GLY A 41 3.24 19.02 -0.39
C GLY A 41 1.83 18.43 -0.51
N ARG A 42 1.21 18.60 -1.68
CA ARG A 42 -0.12 18.02 -1.97
C ARG A 42 -0.08 16.58 -2.50
N TYR A 43 1.11 16.03 -2.74
CA TYR A 43 1.26 14.74 -3.40
C TYR A 43 1.54 13.63 -2.39
N ALA A 44 0.77 12.54 -2.45
CA ALA A 44 1.09 11.34 -1.70
C ALA A 44 2.20 10.56 -2.41
N ARG A 45 3.25 10.21 -1.67
CA ARG A 45 4.39 9.44 -2.15
C ARG A 45 4.57 8.19 -1.28
N TYR A 46 4.86 7.07 -1.94
CA TYR A 46 4.99 5.77 -1.29
C TYR A 46 6.44 5.32 -1.38
N ARG A 47 7.08 5.09 -0.24
CA ARG A 47 8.42 4.52 -0.25
C ARG A 47 8.32 3.05 -0.66
N LEU A 48 9.15 2.59 -1.60
CA LEU A 48 9.11 1.22 -2.09
C LEU A 48 9.23 0.19 -0.96
N ALA A 49 10.09 0.43 0.04
CA ALA A 49 10.24 -0.44 1.20
C ALA A 49 8.94 -0.60 2.02
N ASP A 50 8.18 0.48 2.22
CA ASP A 50 6.90 0.42 2.92
C ASP A 50 5.81 -0.27 2.09
N VAL A 51 5.88 -0.16 0.76
CA VAL A 51 4.98 -0.87 -0.15
C VAL A 51 5.24 -2.38 -0.08
N ILE A 52 6.49 -2.80 -0.17
CA ILE A 52 6.88 -4.22 -0.08
C ILE A 52 6.46 -4.80 1.28
N ALA A 53 6.78 -4.12 2.39
CA ALA A 53 6.39 -4.59 3.71
C ALA A 53 4.87 -4.72 3.88
N TRP A 54 4.09 -3.84 3.24
CA TRP A 54 2.64 -3.94 3.24
C TRP A 54 2.13 -5.09 2.34
N GLU A 55 2.72 -5.28 1.17
CA GLU A 55 2.43 -6.41 0.27
C GLU A 55 2.66 -7.74 0.99
N ASP A 56 3.81 -7.91 1.66
CA ASP A 56 4.14 -9.09 2.44
C ASP A 56 3.12 -9.33 3.58
N ALA A 57 2.75 -8.26 4.30
CA ALA A 57 1.73 -8.34 5.35
C ALA A 57 0.33 -8.75 4.84
N GLN A 58 0.02 -8.58 3.54
CA GLN A 58 -1.26 -9.09 2.99
C GLN A 58 -1.27 -10.63 2.89
N PHE A 59 -0.10 -11.28 2.85
CA PHE A 59 0.01 -12.73 2.83
C PHE A 59 0.09 -13.34 4.24
N ASP A 60 0.51 -12.54 5.23
CA ASP A 60 0.65 -12.96 6.62
C ASP A 60 -0.69 -12.99 7.39
N ASP A 61 -1.71 -12.27 6.90
CA ASP A 61 -3.08 -12.29 7.42
C ASP A 61 -3.81 -13.64 7.17
N ALA A 62 -3.22 -14.54 6.37
CA ALA A 62 -3.76 -15.87 6.10
C ALA A 62 -3.71 -16.83 7.31
N VAL A 63 -2.98 -16.48 8.38
CA VAL A 63 -2.82 -17.35 9.56
C VAL A 63 -4.00 -17.24 10.55
N ASP A 64 -4.82 -16.19 10.49
CA ASP A 64 -5.91 -15.96 11.48
C ASP A 64 -7.29 -16.50 11.05
N VAL A 65 -7.45 -16.96 9.81
CA VAL A 65 -8.70 -17.59 9.33
C VAL A 65 -8.72 -19.12 9.42
N ALA A 66 -7.59 -19.74 9.80
CA ALA A 66 -7.47 -21.20 9.87
C ALA A 66 -7.81 -21.81 11.25
N HIS A 67 -8.17 -21.00 12.26
CA HIS A 67 -8.51 -21.49 13.62
C HIS A 67 -10.01 -21.44 13.94
N ALA A 68 -10.87 -21.29 12.93
CA ALA A 68 -12.32 -21.25 13.10
C ALA A 68 -13.06 -22.21 12.15
N ALA A 69 -12.61 -23.47 12.09
CA ALA A 69 -13.33 -24.58 11.47
C ALA A 69 -13.54 -25.72 12.46
#